data_AF-A0A3C2ASK5-F1
#
_entry.id   AF-A0A3C2ASK5-F1
#
_cell.length_a   1.000
_cell.length_b   1.000
_cell.length_c   1.000
_cell.angle_alpha   90.00
_cell.angle_beta   90.00
_cell.angle_gamma   90.00
#
_symmetry.space_group_name_H-M   'P 1'
#
loop_
_entity.id
_entity.type
_entity.pdbx_description
1 polymer ?
#
loop_
_entity_poly.entity_id
_entity_poly.type
_entity_poly.pdbx_seq_one_letter_code
_entity_poly.pdbx_strand_id
1 'polypeptide(L)'
;MLLLISRGSVRLARCNPEDDEKASSKTAAREKECILARNTITVLTKNHEKLIRSLSVRKNRKKTGLFVAEGMKLVTDFLNSGLVAENIFVADSAATQEITGPIELISKAEMKRITFLETPSPVLAVFEVPQADELDWAGMVLVLDRLQDPGNVGTLLRTALWYGFTNVVALTGTADWWSPKVVQSSMSAL
;
A
#
# COMPACT_ATOMS: atom_id res chain seq x y z
N MET A 1 11.75 -14.86 -5.94
CA MET A 1 11.40 -13.44 -6.13
C MET A 1 11.89 -12.75 -4.88
N LEU A 2 12.86 -11.87 -5.07
CA LEU A 2 13.64 -11.21 -4.04
C LEU A 2 12.86 -10.01 -3.49
N LEU A 3 13.03 -9.69 -2.21
CA LEU A 3 12.49 -8.47 -1.62
C LEU A 3 13.65 -7.74 -0.93
N LEU A 4 13.96 -6.53 -1.39
CA LEU A 4 14.84 -5.62 -0.65
C LEU A 4 13.98 -4.66 0.14
N ILE A 5 14.24 -4.58 1.44
CA ILE A 5 13.65 -3.57 2.30
C ILE A 5 14.52 -2.33 2.15
N SER A 6 14.25 -1.54 1.11
CA SER A 6 14.95 -0.27 0.88
C SER A 6 14.63 0.70 2.01
N ARG A 7 15.65 1.09 2.77
CA ARG A 7 15.55 2.23 3.69
C ARG A 7 15.37 3.48 2.83
N GLY A 8 14.14 4.01 2.80
CA GLY A 8 13.87 5.33 2.24
C GLY A 8 14.71 6.41 2.93
N SER A 9 15.76 6.86 2.27
CA SER A 9 16.22 8.25 2.39
C SER A 9 15.24 9.11 1.60
N VAL A 10 14.25 9.67 2.27
CA VAL A 10 13.49 10.79 1.72
C VAL A 10 14.37 12.04 1.82
N ARG A 11 14.91 12.49 0.68
CA ARG A 11 15.39 13.87 0.57
C ARG A 11 14.16 14.79 0.58
N LEU A 12 13.92 15.43 1.71
CA LEU A 12 12.94 16.50 1.85
C LEU A 12 13.33 17.68 0.94
N ALA A 13 12.62 17.86 -0.17
CA ALA A 13 12.50 19.19 -0.78
C ALA A 13 11.52 19.98 0.08
N ARG A 14 12.05 20.83 0.97
CA ARG A 14 11.24 21.81 1.71
C ARG A 14 10.83 22.90 0.71
N CYS A 15 9.53 23.01 0.44
CA CYS A 15 8.98 24.21 -0.18
C CYS A 15 9.03 25.32 0.88
N ASN A 16 9.83 26.36 0.64
CA ASN A 16 9.98 27.48 1.55
C ASN A 16 8.77 28.42 1.36
N PRO A 17 7.98 28.74 2.39
CA PRO A 17 6.72 29.48 2.24
C PRO A 17 6.87 31.01 2.16
N GLU A 18 7.95 31.54 1.57
CA GLU A 18 8.19 32.99 1.50
C GLU A 18 7.98 33.63 0.11
N ASP A 19 7.72 32.85 -0.93
CA ASP A 19 7.44 33.37 -2.27
C ASP A 19 5.95 33.15 -2.62
N ASP A 20 5.13 34.18 -2.44
CA ASP A 20 3.97 34.58 -3.28
C ASP A 20 2.80 35.18 -2.47
N GLU A 21 3.02 36.39 -1.95
CA GLU A 21 1.98 37.24 -1.32
C GLU A 21 0.95 37.82 -2.31
N LYS A 22 0.72 37.22 -3.49
CA LYS A 22 -0.18 37.76 -4.54
C LYS A 22 -1.09 36.73 -5.24
N ALA A 23 -1.49 35.65 -4.58
CA ALA A 23 -2.44 34.66 -5.13
C ALA A 23 -3.71 34.45 -4.26
N SER A 24 -4.30 35.52 -3.71
CA SER A 24 -5.30 35.42 -2.62
C SER A 24 -6.79 35.27 -3.02
N SER A 25 -7.16 34.76 -4.21
CA SER A 25 -8.60 34.52 -4.49
C SER A 25 -8.96 33.36 -5.42
N LYS A 26 -8.06 32.90 -6.28
CA LYS A 26 -8.31 31.75 -7.18
C LYS A 26 -7.95 30.38 -6.57
N THR A 27 -7.02 30.33 -5.62
CA THR A 27 -6.53 29.08 -5.01
C THR A 27 -7.56 28.47 -4.05
N ALA A 28 -8.21 29.30 -3.23
CA ALA A 28 -9.20 28.86 -2.24
C ALA A 28 -10.49 28.28 -2.89
N ALA A 29 -10.88 28.75 -4.08
CA ALA A 29 -12.04 28.21 -4.80
C ALA A 29 -11.72 26.82 -5.41
N ARG A 30 -10.50 26.66 -5.95
CA ARG A 30 -10.00 25.41 -6.51
C ARG A 30 -9.76 24.34 -5.44
N GLU A 31 -9.26 24.73 -4.28
CA GLU A 31 -9.15 23.87 -3.10
C GLU A 31 -10.52 23.46 -2.58
N LYS A 32 -11.49 24.38 -2.49
CA LYS A 32 -12.86 24.05 -2.09
C LYS A 32 -13.56 23.09 -3.06
N GLU A 33 -13.40 23.26 -4.37
CA GLU A 33 -13.91 22.30 -5.37
C GLU A 33 -13.24 20.93 -5.28
N CYS A 34 -11.91 20.89 -5.07
CA CYS A 34 -11.16 19.64 -4.91
C CYS A 34 -11.53 18.91 -3.60
N ILE A 35 -11.81 19.65 -2.53
CA ILE A 35 -12.32 19.12 -1.24
C ILE A 35 -13.76 18.63 -1.38
N LEU A 36 -14.63 19.34 -2.12
CA LEU A 36 -16.01 18.92 -2.34
C LEU A 36 -16.08 17.63 -3.19
N ALA A 37 -15.23 17.50 -4.20
CA ALA A 37 -15.13 16.31 -5.04
C ALA A 37 -14.63 15.08 -4.25
N ARG A 38 -13.73 15.27 -3.28
CA ARG A 38 -13.24 14.20 -2.38
C ARG A 38 -14.28 13.66 -1.41
N ASN A 39 -15.38 14.39 -1.18
CA ASN A 39 -16.41 14.01 -0.21
C ASN A 39 -17.68 13.40 -0.83
N THR A 40 -17.69 13.18 -2.14
CA THR A 40 -18.84 12.53 -2.79
C THR A 40 -18.63 11.03 -2.84
N ILE A 41 -19.54 10.28 -2.20
CA ILE A 41 -19.52 8.81 -2.26
C ILE A 41 -19.80 8.37 -3.70
N THR A 42 -18.87 7.63 -4.29
CA THR A 42 -19.00 7.01 -5.61
C THR A 42 -19.44 5.55 -5.46
N VAL A 43 -20.00 5.03 -6.56
CA VAL A 43 -20.32 3.60 -6.68
C VAL A 43 -19.11 2.89 -7.25
N LEU A 44 -18.62 1.88 -6.53
CA LEU A 44 -17.52 1.05 -6.97
C LEU A 44 -17.84 0.40 -8.32
N THR A 45 -16.94 0.57 -9.28
CA THR A 45 -17.11 -0.02 -10.61
C THR A 45 -16.94 -1.55 -10.55
N LYS A 46 -17.66 -2.27 -11.42
CA LYS A 46 -17.50 -3.73 -11.57
C LYS A 46 -16.07 -4.13 -11.97
N ASN A 47 -15.36 -3.24 -12.67
CA ASN A 47 -13.97 -3.47 -13.06
C ASN A 47 -13.03 -3.40 -11.85
N HIS A 48 -13.18 -2.39 -10.99
CA HIS A 48 -12.40 -2.29 -9.75
C HIS A 48 -12.65 -3.50 -8.85
N GLU A 49 -13.92 -3.87 -8.62
CA GLU A 49 -14.25 -5.04 -7.81
C GLU A 49 -13.60 -6.33 -8.35
N LYS A 50 -13.73 -6.56 -9.66
CA LYS A 50 -13.16 -7.74 -10.32
C LYS A 50 -11.64 -7.74 -10.24
N LEU A 51 -11.00 -6.59 -10.48
CA LEU A 51 -9.55 -6.44 -10.37
C LEU A 51 -9.10 -6.79 -8.96
N ILE A 52 -9.62 -6.10 -7.94
CA ILE A 52 -9.22 -6.27 -6.54
C ILE A 52 -9.40 -7.72 -6.12
N ARG A 53 -10.59 -8.32 -6.34
CA ARG A 53 -10.85 -9.71 -6.00
C ARG A 53 -9.91 -10.69 -6.69
N SER A 54 -9.53 -10.41 -7.93
CA SER A 54 -8.57 -11.23 -8.67
C SER A 54 -7.16 -11.22 -8.06
N LEU A 55 -6.79 -10.16 -7.31
CA LEU A 55 -5.49 -10.02 -6.64
C LEU A 55 -5.33 -10.94 -5.43
N SER A 56 -6.35 -11.71 -5.04
CA SER A 56 -6.17 -12.86 -4.12
C SER A 56 -5.29 -13.96 -4.74
N VAL A 57 -5.33 -14.09 -6.07
CA VAL A 57 -4.65 -15.15 -6.81
C VAL A 57 -3.26 -14.69 -7.28
N ARG A 58 -2.23 -15.46 -6.90
CA ARG A 58 -0.81 -15.17 -7.24
C ARG A 58 -0.57 -14.95 -8.73
N LYS A 59 -1.19 -15.77 -9.59
CA LYS A 59 -1.05 -15.67 -11.04
C LYS A 59 -1.49 -14.29 -11.56
N ASN A 60 -2.54 -13.72 -10.99
CA ASN A 60 -3.06 -12.43 -11.39
C ASN A 60 -2.13 -11.30 -10.93
N ARG A 61 -1.68 -11.32 -9.67
CA ARG A 61 -0.68 -10.35 -9.17
C ARG A 61 0.58 -10.33 -10.01
N LYS A 62 1.10 -11.50 -10.41
CA LYS A 62 2.27 -11.59 -11.31
C LYS A 62 2.01 -11.01 -12.69
N LYS A 63 0.77 -11.10 -13.19
CA LYS A 63 0.40 -10.59 -14.52
C LYS A 63 0.19 -9.08 -14.49
N THR A 64 -0.45 -8.57 -13.44
CA THR A 64 -0.79 -7.15 -13.32
C THR A 64 0.33 -6.33 -12.71
N GLY A 65 1.22 -6.95 -11.92
CA GLY A 65 2.20 -6.23 -11.11
C GLY A 65 1.55 -5.49 -9.94
N LEU A 66 0.41 -5.96 -9.44
CA LEU A 66 -0.38 -5.26 -8.41
C LEU A 66 -0.60 -6.12 -7.17
N PHE A 67 -0.80 -5.46 -6.03
CA PHE A 67 -1.21 -6.09 -4.78
C PHE A 67 -2.14 -5.18 -3.96
N VAL A 68 -2.74 -5.75 -2.92
CA VAL A 68 -3.74 -5.04 -2.08
C VAL A 68 -3.18 -4.89 -0.67
N ALA A 69 -3.38 -3.71 -0.10
CA ALA A 69 -3.09 -3.40 1.29
C ALA A 69 -4.33 -2.78 1.95
N GLU A 70 -4.65 -3.21 3.16
CA GLU A 70 -5.82 -2.76 3.91
C GLU A 70 -5.43 -2.24 5.29
N GLY A 71 -6.00 -1.11 5.70
CA GLY A 71 -5.66 -0.44 6.95
C GLY A 71 -4.99 0.91 6.74
N MET A 72 -5.47 1.92 7.46
CA MET A 72 -4.93 3.28 7.46
C MET A 72 -3.40 3.28 7.62
N LYS A 73 -2.90 2.69 8.71
CA LYS A 73 -1.46 2.65 8.98
C LYS A 73 -0.66 1.99 7.84
N LEU A 74 -1.13 0.84 7.36
CA LEU A 74 -0.43 0.07 6.32
C LEU A 74 -0.35 0.84 5.01
N VAL A 75 -1.48 1.43 4.59
CA VAL A 75 -1.55 2.24 3.36
C VAL A 75 -0.68 3.49 3.49
N THR A 76 -0.75 4.20 4.62
CA THR A 76 0.06 5.39 4.86
C THR A 76 1.55 5.08 4.91
N ASP A 77 1.97 3.98 5.55
CA ASP A 77 3.37 3.57 5.60
C ASP A 77 3.92 3.28 4.20
N PHE A 78 3.16 2.58 3.35
CA PHE A 78 3.57 2.28 1.96
C PHE A 78 3.64 3.54 1.09
N LEU A 79 2.70 4.46 1.24
CA LEU A 79 2.79 5.75 0.54
C LEU A 79 4.02 6.54 0.99
N ASN A 80 4.31 6.56 2.30
CA ASN A 80 5.46 7.26 2.86
C ASN A 80 6.80 6.62 2.48
N SER A 81 6.84 5.32 2.21
CA SER A 81 8.04 4.64 1.68
C SER A 81 8.22 4.82 0.18
N GLY A 82 7.26 5.48 -0.50
CA GLY A 82 7.35 5.83 -1.91
C GLY A 82 6.71 4.81 -2.86
N LEU A 83 5.93 3.85 -2.36
CA LEU A 83 5.16 2.96 -3.23
C LEU A 83 4.06 3.73 -3.96
N VAL A 84 3.81 3.32 -5.20
CA VAL A 84 2.80 3.93 -6.07
C VAL A 84 1.46 3.22 -5.89
N ALA A 85 0.46 3.96 -5.44
CA ALA A 85 -0.93 3.48 -5.40
C ALA A 85 -1.63 3.76 -6.73
N GLU A 86 -2.22 2.73 -7.34
CA GLU A 86 -3.08 2.87 -8.52
C GLU A 86 -4.46 3.40 -8.12
N ASN A 87 -5.01 2.89 -7.01
CA ASN A 87 -6.29 3.32 -6.46
C ASN A 87 -6.27 3.23 -4.94
N ILE A 88 -6.95 4.17 -4.28
CA ILE A 88 -7.18 4.15 -2.83
C ILE A 88 -8.69 4.29 -2.58
N PHE A 89 -9.29 3.26 -2.04
CA PHE A 89 -10.71 3.23 -1.68
C PHE A 89 -10.87 3.55 -0.20
N VAL A 90 -11.75 4.51 0.10
CA VAL A 90 -11.99 4.98 1.46
C VAL A 90 -13.47 4.91 1.78
N ALA A 91 -13.84 4.31 2.90
CA ALA A 91 -15.23 4.17 3.35
C ALA A 91 -15.64 5.16 4.46
N ASP A 92 -14.70 5.99 4.91
CA ASP A 92 -14.87 7.01 5.93
C ASP A 92 -14.23 8.32 5.44
N SER A 93 -15.02 9.37 5.25
CA SER A 93 -14.52 10.63 4.71
C SER A 93 -13.45 11.28 5.60
N ALA A 94 -13.44 11.01 6.92
CA ALA A 94 -12.39 11.51 7.80
C ALA A 94 -11.00 10.99 7.41
N ALA A 95 -10.93 9.73 6.97
CA ALA A 95 -9.68 9.10 6.54
C ALA A 95 -9.08 9.73 5.27
N THR A 96 -9.87 10.47 4.49
CA THR A 96 -9.37 11.13 3.26
C THR A 96 -8.42 12.30 3.55
N GLN A 97 -8.39 12.81 4.78
CA GLN A 97 -7.49 13.92 5.16
C GLN A 97 -6.07 13.44 5.47
N GLU A 98 -5.92 12.17 5.88
CA GLU A 98 -4.63 11.60 6.29
C GLU A 98 -3.87 10.94 5.14
N ILE A 99 -4.53 10.75 3.99
CA ILE A 99 -4.00 10.04 2.84
C ILE A 99 -3.98 10.97 1.63
N THR A 100 -2.90 10.91 0.85
CA THR A 100 -2.81 11.58 -0.46
C THR A 100 -2.70 10.54 -1.56
N GLY A 101 -3.33 10.79 -2.71
CA GLY A 101 -3.31 9.87 -3.85
C GLY A 101 -4.64 9.82 -4.63
N PRO A 102 -4.78 8.82 -5.53
CA PRO A 102 -6.00 8.60 -6.32
C PRO A 102 -7.12 8.01 -5.45
N ILE A 103 -7.71 8.86 -4.61
CA ILE A 103 -8.72 8.49 -3.62
C ILE A 103 -10.11 8.44 -4.25
N GLU A 104 -10.80 7.34 -4.00
CA GLU A 104 -12.22 7.11 -4.30
C GLU A 104 -12.98 6.85 -3.00
N LEU A 105 -13.88 7.79 -2.64
CA LEU A 105 -14.73 7.63 -1.47
C LEU A 105 -15.90 6.69 -1.82
N ILE A 106 -16.01 5.55 -1.16
CA ILE A 106 -17.05 4.54 -1.41
C ILE A 106 -17.90 4.31 -0.16
N SER A 107 -19.04 3.62 -0.31
CA SER A 107 -19.83 3.24 0.86
C SER A 107 -19.21 2.07 1.63
N LYS A 108 -19.57 1.90 2.90
CA LYS A 108 -19.20 0.70 3.69
C LYS A 108 -19.70 -0.61 3.05
N ALA A 109 -20.81 -0.56 2.32
CA ALA A 109 -21.33 -1.72 1.60
C ALA A 109 -20.43 -2.09 0.42
N GLU A 110 -19.92 -1.10 -0.31
CA GLU A 110 -18.95 -1.32 -1.38
C GLU A 110 -17.61 -1.82 -0.84
N MET A 111 -17.12 -1.27 0.28
CA MET A 111 -15.88 -1.75 0.92
C MET A 111 -15.96 -3.23 1.29
N LYS A 112 -17.11 -3.68 1.84
CA LYS A 112 -17.36 -5.10 2.12
C LYS A 112 -17.25 -6.00 0.89
N ARG A 113 -17.51 -5.47 -0.30
CA ARG A 113 -17.42 -6.22 -1.56
C ARG A 113 -16.00 -6.41 -2.06
N ILE A 114 -15.01 -5.68 -1.55
CA ILE A 114 -13.62 -5.75 -2.01
C ILE A 114 -12.61 -6.19 -0.95
N THR A 115 -12.91 -5.97 0.33
CA THR A 115 -12.04 -6.35 1.46
C THR A 115 -11.70 -7.84 1.51
N PHE A 116 -10.45 -8.15 1.87
CA PHE A 116 -9.97 -9.50 2.19
C PHE A 116 -9.94 -9.78 3.71
N LEU A 117 -10.26 -8.78 4.53
CA LEU A 117 -10.33 -8.91 5.98
C LEU A 117 -11.72 -9.39 6.41
N GLU A 118 -11.76 -10.18 7.48
CA GLU A 118 -13.02 -10.58 8.12
C GLU A 118 -13.76 -9.35 8.66
N THR A 119 -13.02 -8.42 9.25
CA THR A 119 -13.51 -7.10 9.66
C THR A 119 -12.97 -6.06 8.67
N PRO A 120 -13.82 -5.49 7.79
CA PRO A 120 -13.39 -4.54 6.79
C PRO A 120 -12.73 -3.30 7.43
N SER A 121 -11.57 -2.93 6.91
CA SER A 121 -10.94 -1.65 7.26
C SER A 121 -11.61 -0.50 6.49
N PRO A 122 -11.63 0.74 7.02
CA PRO A 122 -12.14 1.89 6.25
C PRO A 122 -11.27 2.26 5.04
N VAL A 123 -10.07 1.69 4.89
CA VAL A 123 -9.15 2.02 3.79
C VAL A 123 -8.62 0.75 3.15
N LEU A 124 -8.68 0.69 1.82
CA LEU A 124 -8.07 -0.34 0.99
C LEU A 124 -7.36 0.33 -0.19
N ALA A 125 -6.10 0.00 -0.43
CA ALA A 125 -5.36 0.49 -1.58
C ALA A 125 -4.85 -0.64 -2.47
N VAL A 126 -4.79 -0.37 -3.76
CA VAL A 126 -4.14 -1.20 -4.78
C VAL A 126 -2.82 -0.54 -5.12
N PHE A 127 -1.72 -1.25 -4.88
CA PHE A 127 -0.36 -0.76 -5.10
C PHE A 127 0.33 -1.53 -6.21
N GLU A 128 1.28 -0.87 -6.86
CA GLU A 128 2.25 -1.52 -7.74
C GLU A 128 3.26 -2.32 -6.92
N VAL A 129 3.53 -3.56 -7.35
CA VAL A 129 4.60 -4.38 -6.78
C VAL A 129 5.94 -3.75 -7.17
N PRO A 130 6.80 -3.36 -6.22
CA PRO A 130 8.08 -2.76 -6.53
C PRO A 130 8.97 -3.75 -7.29
N GLN A 131 9.81 -3.22 -8.18
CA GLN A 131 10.87 -4.03 -8.78
C GLN A 131 11.89 -4.39 -7.71
N ALA A 132 12.36 -5.64 -7.74
CA ALA A 132 13.39 -6.08 -6.81
C ALA A 132 14.74 -5.49 -7.24
N ASP A 133 15.42 -4.81 -6.32
CA ASP A 133 16.81 -4.40 -6.53
C ASP A 133 17.75 -5.61 -6.54
N GLU A 134 19.02 -5.39 -6.88
CA GLU A 134 20.05 -6.42 -6.74
C GLU A 134 20.29 -6.73 -5.25
N LEU A 135 20.48 -8.01 -4.93
CA LEU A 135 20.72 -8.44 -3.56
C LEU A 135 22.12 -8.02 -3.12
N ASP A 136 22.18 -7.22 -2.07
CA ASP A 136 23.43 -7.05 -1.33
C ASP A 136 23.63 -8.27 -0.42
N TRP A 137 24.59 -9.12 -0.78
CA TRP A 137 24.97 -10.27 0.03
C TRP A 137 25.90 -9.89 1.19
N ALA A 138 26.33 -8.63 1.30
CA ALA A 138 27.03 -8.13 2.47
C ALA A 138 26.04 -7.94 3.64
N GLY A 139 26.45 -8.40 4.83
CA GLY A 139 25.65 -8.28 6.05
C GLY A 139 24.73 -9.46 6.34
N MET A 140 23.69 -9.23 7.14
CA MET A 140 22.76 -10.28 7.57
C MET A 140 21.68 -10.50 6.53
N VAL A 141 21.58 -11.73 6.02
CA VAL A 141 20.56 -12.16 5.06
C VAL A 141 19.68 -13.23 5.70
N LEU A 142 18.36 -13.01 5.73
CA LEU A 142 17.41 -14.02 6.17
C LEU A 142 16.91 -14.81 4.96
N VAL A 143 17.15 -16.12 4.93
CA VAL A 143 16.70 -17.02 3.86
C VAL A 143 15.51 -17.85 4.34
N LEU A 144 14.38 -17.73 3.65
CA LEU A 144 13.16 -18.51 3.88
C LEU A 144 13.08 -19.68 2.90
N ASP A 145 13.29 -20.90 3.38
CA ASP A 145 13.20 -22.13 2.60
C ASP A 145 11.84 -22.82 2.75
N ARG A 146 11.03 -22.80 1.68
CA ARG A 146 9.72 -23.48 1.58
C ARG A 146 8.73 -23.13 2.71
N LEU A 147 8.78 -21.93 3.26
CA LEU A 147 7.85 -21.49 4.30
C LEU A 147 6.47 -21.19 3.71
N GLN A 148 5.48 -22.04 4.00
CA GLN A 148 4.15 -21.99 3.34
C GLN A 148 3.11 -21.14 4.06
N ASP A 149 3.25 -20.97 5.38
CA ASP A 149 2.23 -20.24 6.13
C ASP A 149 2.43 -18.71 5.98
N PRO A 150 1.47 -17.98 5.40
CA PRO A 150 1.61 -16.54 5.18
C PRO A 150 1.64 -15.72 6.48
N GLY A 151 1.07 -16.24 7.58
CA GLY A 151 1.15 -15.61 8.89
C GLY A 151 2.58 -15.64 9.44
N ASN A 152 3.23 -16.80 9.31
CA ASN A 152 4.63 -17.01 9.70
C ASN A 152 5.57 -16.18 8.82
N VAL A 153 5.34 -16.11 7.51
CA VAL A 153 6.13 -15.25 6.60
C VAL A 153 6.08 -13.79 7.06
N GLY A 154 4.88 -13.23 7.28
CA GLY A 154 4.75 -11.84 7.73
C GLY A 154 5.36 -11.59 9.11
N THR A 155 5.20 -12.52 10.05
CA THR A 155 5.84 -12.44 11.37
C THR A 155 7.36 -12.41 11.25
N LEU A 156 7.95 -13.25 10.39
CA LEU A 156 9.39 -13.27 10.16
C LEU A 156 9.88 -12.00 9.48
N LEU A 157 9.16 -11.45 8.51
CA LEU A 157 9.48 -10.16 7.89
C LEU A 157 9.55 -9.04 8.93
N ARG A 158 8.52 -8.92 9.75
CA ARG A 158 8.46 -7.92 10.81
C ARG A 158 9.58 -8.09 11.83
N THR A 159 9.88 -9.34 12.19
CA THR A 159 10.98 -9.67 13.09
C THR A 159 12.32 -9.31 12.46
N ALA A 160 12.53 -9.63 11.19
CA ALA A 160 13.74 -9.29 10.45
C ALA A 160 13.97 -7.77 10.41
N LEU A 161 12.92 -7.00 10.09
CA LEU A 161 12.97 -5.53 10.14
C LEU A 161 13.36 -5.01 11.52
N TRP A 162 12.78 -5.57 12.58
CA TRP A 162 13.10 -5.19 13.97
C TRP A 162 14.57 -5.44 14.33
N TYR A 163 15.12 -6.58 13.91
CA TYR A 163 16.54 -6.91 14.09
C TYR A 163 17.47 -6.21 13.09
N GLY A 164 16.94 -5.37 12.20
CA GLY A 164 17.73 -4.57 11.27
C GLY A 164 18.24 -5.34 10.05
N PHE A 165 17.63 -6.47 9.70
CA PHE A 165 17.90 -7.13 8.43
C PHE A 165 17.46 -6.22 7.28
N THR A 166 18.35 -6.02 6.32
CA THR A 166 18.08 -5.28 5.08
C THR A 166 17.70 -6.20 3.93
N ASN A 167 18.03 -7.49 4.06
CA ASN A 167 17.95 -8.47 2.99
C ASN A 167 17.18 -9.72 3.43
N VAL A 168 16.06 -10.00 2.76
CA VAL A 168 15.27 -11.22 2.98
C VAL A 168 15.03 -11.93 1.65
N VAL A 169 15.37 -13.22 1.60
CA VAL A 169 15.29 -14.04 0.39
C VAL A 169 14.31 -15.18 0.62
N ALA A 170 13.40 -15.39 -0.32
CA ALA A 170 12.53 -16.56 -0.34
C ALA A 170 12.93 -17.52 -1.46
N LEU A 171 13.21 -18.76 -1.09
CA LEU A 171 13.43 -19.84 -2.05
C LEU A 171 12.10 -20.31 -2.65
N THR A 172 12.20 -21.01 -3.78
CA THR A 172 11.04 -21.61 -4.44
C THR A 172 10.26 -22.49 -3.46
N GLY A 173 8.96 -22.29 -3.44
CA GLY A 173 8.05 -22.95 -2.52
C GLY A 173 7.59 -22.03 -1.39
N THR A 174 8.31 -20.99 -0.98
CA THR A 174 7.81 -20.06 0.05
C THR A 174 6.54 -19.32 -0.42
N ALA A 175 5.66 -19.01 0.53
CA ALA A 175 4.43 -18.26 0.29
C ALA A 175 4.71 -16.88 -0.33
N ASP A 176 3.72 -16.36 -1.04
CA ASP A 176 3.88 -15.16 -1.85
C ASP A 176 3.84 -13.89 -0.98
N TRP A 177 4.93 -13.11 -1.03
CA TRP A 177 5.11 -11.86 -0.27
C TRP A 177 3.94 -10.88 -0.38
N TRP A 178 3.41 -10.75 -1.59
CA TRP A 178 2.37 -9.79 -1.94
C TRP A 178 0.96 -10.38 -1.86
N SER A 179 0.79 -11.56 -1.26
CA SER A 179 -0.54 -12.06 -0.95
C SER A 179 -1.20 -11.20 0.12
N PRO A 180 -2.53 -10.96 0.06
CA PRO A 180 -3.21 -10.12 1.05
C PRO A 180 -2.92 -10.52 2.50
N LYS A 181 -2.80 -11.84 2.77
CA LYS A 181 -2.52 -12.34 4.11
C LYS A 181 -1.09 -12.04 4.59
N VAL A 182 -0.07 -12.12 3.72
CA VAL A 182 1.31 -11.74 4.08
C VAL A 182 1.45 -10.22 4.23
N VAL A 183 0.85 -9.46 3.31
CA VAL A 183 0.83 -7.99 3.37
C VAL A 183 0.23 -7.54 4.70
N GLN A 184 -0.91 -8.12 5.10
CA GLN A 184 -1.54 -7.80 6.37
C GLN A 184 -0.72 -8.24 7.59
N SER A 185 -0.17 -9.46 7.59
CA SER A 185 0.58 -10.00 8.75
C SER A 185 1.95 -9.36 8.93
N SER A 186 2.55 -8.83 7.86
CA SER A 186 3.85 -8.15 7.89
C SER A 186 3.82 -6.79 8.58
N MET A 187 2.65 -6.14 8.67
CA MET A 187 2.49 -4.80 9.25
C MET A 187 3.47 -3.76 8.67
N SER A 188 3.46 -3.61 7.35
CA SER A 188 4.31 -2.66 6.61
C SER A 188 5.80 -2.97 6.62
N ALA A 189 6.19 -4.22 6.92
CA ALA A 189 7.59 -4.65 6.89
C ALA A 189 8.06 -5.14 5.51
N LEU A 190 7.25 -4.93 4.47
CA LEU A 190 7.53 -5.27 3.07
C LEU A 190 8.24 -4.11 2.35
#